data_AF-Q92494-F1
#
_entry.id   AF-Q92494-F1
#
_cell.length_a   1.000
_cell.length_b   1.000
_cell.length_c   1.000
_cell.angle_alpha   90.00
_cell.angle_beta   90.00
_cell.angle_gamma   90.00
#
_symmetry.space_group_name_H-M   'P 1'
#
loop_
_entity.id
_entity.type
_entity.pdbx_description
1 polymer ?
#
loop_
_entity_poly.entity_id
_entity_poly.type
_entity_poly.pdbx_seq_one_letter_code
_entity_poly.pdbx_strand_id
1 'polypeptide(L)'
;VKCRFPVVENGKQISRFGKKFYYKATVMFECDKGFYLDGSDTIVCDSNSTWDPPVPKCLKVLPPSSTKPPALSHSVSTSSTTKSPASSAS
;
A
#
# COMPACT_ATOMS: atom_id res chain seq x y z
N VAL A 1 15.60 -25.89 5.05
CA VAL A 1 14.91 -24.60 4.87
C VAL A 1 13.41 -24.82 4.92
N LYS A 2 12.74 -24.16 5.86
CA LYS A 2 11.28 -24.23 6.04
C LYS A 2 10.78 -22.85 6.44
N CYS A 3 9.83 -22.32 5.69
CA CYS A 3 9.23 -21.02 5.99
C CYS A 3 8.00 -21.17 6.90
N ARG A 4 7.76 -20.13 7.70
CA ARG A 4 6.55 -20.02 8.53
C ARG A 4 5.30 -19.88 7.66
N PHE A 5 4.14 -20.23 8.22
CA PHE A 5 2.87 -20.01 7.55
C PHE A 5 2.66 -18.50 7.32
N PRO A 6 2.50 -18.02 6.07
CA PRO A 6 2.34 -16.60 5.81
C PRO A 6 0.89 -16.19 6.06
N VAL A 7 0.68 -15.30 7.02
CA VAL A 7 -0.65 -14.77 7.37
C VAL A 7 -0.83 -13.45 6.65
N VAL A 8 -1.93 -13.32 5.89
CA VAL A 8 -2.39 -12.06 5.33
C VAL A 8 -3.74 -11.73 5.96
N GLU A 9 -3.89 -10.53 6.51
CA GLU A 9 -5.17 -10.05 7.04
C GLU A 9 -6.04 -9.51 5.89
N ASN A 10 -7.36 -9.72 5.95
CA ASN A 10 -8.31 -9.31 4.90
C ASN A 10 -7.96 -9.86 3.51
N GLY A 11 -7.42 -11.08 3.48
CA GLY A 11 -7.09 -11.81 2.28
C GLY A 11 -6.92 -13.30 2.55
N LYS A 12 -6.66 -14.05 1.49
CA LYS A 12 -6.54 -15.51 1.54
C LYS A 12 -5.39 -16.01 0.68
N GLN A 13 -4.80 -17.13 1.09
CA GLN A 13 -3.91 -17.90 0.24
C GLN A 13 -4.75 -18.65 -0.81
N ILE A 14 -4.45 -18.44 -2.08
CA ILE A 14 -5.11 -19.13 -3.20
C ILE A 14 -4.22 -20.25 -3.79
N SER A 15 -3.00 -20.38 -3.28
CA SER A 15 -2.09 -21.47 -3.66
C SER A 15 -2.61 -22.83 -3.16
N ARG A 16 -2.64 -23.83 -4.04
CA ARG A 16 -3.19 -25.17 -3.75
C ARG A 16 -2.23 -26.05 -2.94
N PHE A 17 -1.03 -25.58 -2.66
CA PHE A 17 0.00 -26.33 -1.93
C PHE A 17 -0.30 -26.30 -0.42
N GLY A 18 -0.24 -27.46 0.23
CA GLY A 18 -0.63 -27.63 1.62
C GLY A 18 0.20 -26.81 2.62
N LYS A 19 -0.06 -26.99 3.93
CA LYS A 19 0.52 -26.20 5.04
C LYS A 19 2.05 -26.37 5.26
N LYS A 20 2.80 -26.90 4.29
CA LYS A 20 4.24 -27.17 4.39
C LYS A 20 4.98 -26.38 3.31
N PHE A 21 5.72 -25.36 3.71
CA PHE A 21 6.47 -24.48 2.83
C PHE A 21 7.97 -24.73 2.97
N TYR A 22 8.54 -25.48 2.03
CA TYR A 22 9.98 -25.72 1.94
C TYR A 22 10.65 -24.75 0.96
N TYR A 23 11.97 -24.83 0.83
CA TYR A 23 12.72 -24.01 -0.12
C TYR A 23 12.07 -24.00 -1.52
N LYS A 24 11.96 -22.81 -2.11
CA LYS A 24 11.29 -22.56 -3.41
C LYS A 24 9.79 -22.86 -3.43
N ALA A 25 9.14 -23.10 -2.30
CA ALA A 25 7.69 -23.13 -2.22
C ALA A 25 7.12 -21.75 -2.54
N THR A 26 6.12 -21.72 -3.43
CA THR A 26 5.47 -20.49 -3.88
C THR A 26 4.07 -20.39 -3.30
N VAL A 27 3.76 -19.22 -2.74
CA VAL A 27 2.44 -18.92 -2.17
C VAL A 27 1.91 -17.67 -2.82
N MET A 28 0.62 -17.73 -3.17
CA MET A 28 -0.07 -16.68 -3.90
C MET A 28 -1.28 -16.23 -3.09
N PHE A 29 -1.54 -14.93 -3.07
CA PHE A 29 -2.56 -14.31 -2.23
C PHE A 29 -3.60 -13.57 -3.06
N GLU A 30 -4.81 -13.50 -2.52
CA GLU A 30 -5.89 -12.68 -3.03
C GLU A 30 -6.53 -11.93 -1.87
N CYS A 31 -6.68 -10.61 -1.99
CA CYS A 31 -7.37 -9.81 -0.99
C CYS A 31 -8.89 -9.97 -1.06
N ASP A 32 -9.55 -9.74 0.07
CA ASP A 32 -11.00 -9.74 0.15
C ASP A 32 -11.61 -8.55 -0.61
N LYS A 33 -12.90 -8.65 -0.95
CA LYS A 33 -13.59 -7.61 -1.72
C LYS A 33 -13.53 -6.27 -0.97
N GLY A 34 -13.08 -5.22 -1.67
CA GLY A 34 -12.91 -3.89 -1.08
C GLY A 34 -11.55 -3.68 -0.42
N PHE A 35 -10.61 -4.61 -0.61
CA PHE A 35 -9.19 -4.44 -0.30
C PHE A 35 -8.36 -4.62 -1.57
N TYR A 36 -7.23 -3.92 -1.65
CA TYR A 36 -6.24 -4.10 -2.70
C TYR A 36 -4.94 -4.63 -2.08
N LEU A 37 -4.18 -5.37 -2.88
CA LEU A 37 -2.93 -5.94 -2.45
C LEU A 37 -1.82 -4.90 -2.52
N ASP A 38 -1.15 -4.68 -1.39
CA ASP A 38 0.04 -3.84 -1.25
C ASP A 38 1.27 -4.76 -1.15
N GLY A 39 2.05 -4.80 -2.23
CA GLY A 39 3.19 -5.70 -2.40
C GLY A 39 3.00 -6.70 -3.55
N SER A 40 3.74 -7.80 -3.49
CA SER A 40 3.67 -8.88 -4.49
C SER A 40 2.57 -9.88 -4.15
N ASP A 41 1.75 -10.27 -5.13
CA ASP A 41 0.72 -11.31 -4.97
C ASP A 41 1.34 -12.69 -4.74
N THR A 42 2.59 -12.85 -5.17
CA THR A 42 3.34 -14.10 -5.11
C THR A 42 4.60 -13.92 -4.26
N ILE A 43 4.82 -14.84 -3.32
CA ILE A 43 6.03 -14.92 -2.49
C ILE A 43 6.67 -16.30 -2.60
N VAL A 44 7.99 -16.35 -2.43
CA VAL A 44 8.77 -17.60 -2.47
C VAL A 44 9.50 -17.81 -1.14
N CYS A 45 9.52 -19.06 -0.68
CA CYS A 45 10.31 -19.45 0.48
C CYS A 45 11.80 -19.50 0.10
N ASP A 46 12.55 -18.49 0.54
CA ASP A 46 13.96 -18.35 0.25
C ASP A 46 14.82 -19.30 1.10
N SER A 47 16.07 -19.49 0.68
CA SER A 47 17.09 -20.28 1.38
C SER A 47 17.30 -19.88 2.84
N ASN A 48 17.02 -18.63 3.19
CA ASN A 48 17.11 -18.08 4.55
C ASN A 48 15.90 -18.40 5.43
N SER A 49 14.99 -19.28 5.00
CA SER A 49 13.76 -19.61 5.76
C SER A 49 12.81 -18.41 5.91
N THR A 50 12.98 -17.40 5.06
CA THR A 50 12.17 -16.19 4.96
C THR A 50 11.39 -16.17 3.65
N TRP A 51 10.32 -15.37 3.63
CA TRP A 51 9.57 -15.12 2.40
C TRP A 51 10.21 -13.96 1.64
N ASP A 52 10.47 -14.19 0.36
CA ASP A 52 10.98 -13.17 -0.56
C ASP A 52 10.15 -13.18 -1.86
N PRO A 53 9.51 -12.06 -2.24
CA PRO A 53 9.32 -10.84 -1.43
C PRO A 53 8.57 -11.10 -0.10
N PRO A 54 8.58 -10.15 0.86
CA PRO A 54 7.88 -10.33 2.14
C PRO A 54 6.38 -10.50 1.94
N VAL A 55 5.72 -11.07 2.95
CA VAL A 55 4.27 -11.31 2.94
C VAL A 55 3.53 -9.99 2.70
N PRO A 56 2.65 -9.91 1.67
CA PRO A 56 1.96 -8.68 1.31
C PRO A 56 0.89 -8.29 2.34
N LYS A 57 0.36 -7.07 2.22
CA LYS A 57 -0.74 -6.58 3.04
C LYS A 57 -1.96 -6.30 2.18
N CYS A 58 -3.15 -6.56 2.69
CA CYS A 58 -4.38 -6.12 2.04
C CYS A 58 -4.83 -4.81 2.68
N LEU A 59 -4.82 -3.74 1.89
CA LEU A 59 -5.20 -2.39 2.32
C LEU A 59 -6.60 -2.07 1.82
N LYS A 60 -7.39 -1.38 2.64
CA LYS A 60 -8.79 -1.08 2.31
C LYS A 60 -8.85 -0.11 1.14
N VAL A 61 -9.65 -0.45 0.13
CA VAL A 61 -9.97 0.46 -0.98
C VAL A 61 -10.79 1.60 -0.40
N LEU A 62 -10.19 2.76 -0.41
CA LEU A 62 -10.84 4.01 -0.07
C LEU A 62 -11.91 4.32 -1.13
N PRO A 63 -13.17 4.61 -0.76
CA PRO A 63 -14.15 5.06 -1.73
C PRO A 63 -13.64 6.32 -2.45
N PRO A 64 -14.12 6.62 -3.67
CA PRO A 64 -13.73 7.83 -4.40
C PRO A 64 -14.04 9.13 -3.63
N SER A 65 -14.86 9.06 -2.57
CA SER A 65 -15.14 10.16 -1.63
C SER A 65 -14.10 10.38 -0.53
N SER A 66 -13.07 9.54 -0.44
CA SER A 66 -11.98 9.65 0.54
C SER A 66 -10.67 10.16 -0.06
N THR A 67 -10.80 11.06 -1.04
CA THR A 67 -9.94 12.24 -1.04
C THR A 67 -10.14 12.92 0.30
N LYS A 68 -9.37 12.53 1.33
CA LYS A 68 -8.97 13.53 2.31
C LYS A 68 -8.27 14.57 1.44
N PRO A 69 -8.82 15.77 1.22
CA PRO A 69 -8.02 16.81 0.58
C PRO A 69 -6.69 16.83 1.34
N PRO A 70 -5.53 16.93 0.65
CA PRO A 70 -4.27 17.15 1.34
C PRO A 70 -4.59 18.20 2.38
N ALA A 71 -4.36 17.89 3.66
CA ALA A 71 -4.67 18.83 4.72
C ALA A 71 -4.00 20.12 4.28
N LEU A 72 -4.82 21.11 3.92
CA LEU A 72 -4.41 22.50 3.78
C LEU A 72 -4.01 22.90 5.20
N SER A 73 -2.86 22.38 5.67
CA SER A 73 -2.10 23.00 6.72
C SER A 73 -1.75 24.35 6.13
N HIS A 74 -2.24 25.38 6.77
CA HIS A 74 -2.16 26.75 6.32
C HIS A 74 -0.72 27.08 5.88
N SER A 75 -0.45 26.99 4.58
CA SER A 75 0.57 27.80 3.96
C SER A 75 -0.19 28.74 3.07
N VAL A 76 -0.32 29.97 3.58
CA VAL A 76 -0.68 31.13 2.79
C VAL A 76 0.27 31.13 1.58
N SER A 77 -0.21 30.62 0.44
CA SER A 77 0.44 30.88 -0.84
C SER A 77 0.09 32.32 -1.22
N THR A 78 0.73 33.28 -0.54
CA THR A 78 0.78 34.67 -0.99
C THR A 78 1.62 34.73 -2.25
N SER A 79 1.01 34.45 -3.40
CA SER A 79 1.56 34.86 -4.70
C SER A 79 0.50 34.79 -5.78
N SER A 80 -0.40 35.78 -5.80
CA SER A 80 -0.77 36.54 -7.02
C SER A 80 -2.04 37.36 -6.79
N THR A 81 -1.90 38.53 -6.17
CA THR A 81 -2.69 39.67 -6.62
C THR A 81 -1.82 40.91 -6.47
N THR A 82 -1.08 41.21 -7.53
CA THR A 82 -0.53 42.54 -7.76
C THR A 82 -1.71 43.48 -7.85
N LYS A 83 -2.11 44.04 -6.71
CA LYS A 83 -3.01 45.18 -6.65
C LYS A 83 -2.35 46.19 -5.74
N SER A 84 -1.38 46.91 -6.29
CA SER A 84 -0.93 48.18 -5.73
C SER A 84 -2.09 49.18 -5.86
N PRO A 85 -2.59 49.78 -4.77
CA PRO A 85 -3.43 50.95 -4.88
C PRO A 85 -2.68 52.23 -4.44
N ALA A 86 -3.04 53.32 -5.12
CA ALA A 86 -2.89 54.75 -4.76
C ALA A 86 -1.45 55.31 -4.73
N SER A 87 -1.04 56.14 -5.70
CA SER A 87 -1.38 57.58 -5.94
C SER A 87 -0.60 58.58 -5.06
N SER A 88 -0.23 59.70 -5.69
CA SER A 88 0.35 60.97 -5.15
C SER A 88 1.88 61.04 -5.19
N ALA A 89 2.59 62.11 -5.56
CA ALA A 89 2.28 63.44 -6.12
C ALA A 89 3.61 64.16 -6.48
N SER A 90 3.50 65.27 -7.21
CA SER A 90 4.48 66.35 -7.49
C SER A 90 5.48 66.15 -8.63
#